data_AF-A0A238KCK8-F1
#
_entry.id   AF-A0A238KCK8-F1
#
_cell.length_a   1.000
_cell.length_b   1.000
_cell.length_c   1.000
_cell.angle_alpha   90.00
_cell.angle_beta   90.00
_cell.angle_gamma   90.00
#
_symmetry.space_group_name_H-M   'P 1'
#
loop_
_entity.id
_entity.type
_entity.pdbx_description
1 polymer ?
#
loop_
_entity_poly.entity_id
_entity_poly.type
_entity_poly.pdbx_seq_one_letter_code
_entity_poly.pdbx_strand_id
1 'polypeptide(L)'
;MQSAVALTKEKPEAGRARVRRLLIRRLNDVGLQKRHGMKAEAHLDMLGRLEAKLAYMSEVNLNGLADLVIAKAENERWPKEVTILQFGNRLQLPPPRRVDYAVSVMRSAMGKQALAGGYHVELLDIARRWGPPPSKYEISQLQVRSIENVRKHDQVMARAQKNLASRDDQQWLAWYLGLKEECEAIMSEATGVAS
;
A
#
# COMPACT_ATOMS: atom_id res chain seq x y z
N MET A 1 -4.10 -32.02 -41.83
CA MET A 1 -3.84 -30.64 -41.37
C MET A 1 -4.67 -30.36 -40.13
N GLN A 2 -4.06 -30.33 -38.96
CA GLN A 2 -4.50 -29.51 -37.83
C GLN A 2 -3.32 -29.42 -36.85
N SER A 3 -2.67 -28.26 -36.85
CA SER A 3 -1.55 -27.92 -35.99
C SER A 3 -2.03 -27.69 -34.56
N ALA A 4 -1.47 -28.44 -33.62
CA ALA A 4 -1.58 -28.17 -32.19
C ALA A 4 -0.67 -26.98 -31.85
N VAL A 5 -1.25 -25.80 -31.69
CA VAL A 5 -0.58 -24.65 -31.07
C VAL A 5 -0.42 -24.96 -29.59
N ALA A 6 0.79 -25.35 -29.21
CA ALA A 6 1.20 -25.40 -27.81
C ALA A 6 1.11 -23.98 -27.24
N LEU A 7 0.13 -23.72 -26.38
CA LEU A 7 0.17 -22.56 -25.47
C LEU A 7 1.37 -22.76 -24.55
N THR A 8 2.52 -22.19 -24.93
CA THR A 8 3.63 -21.94 -24.02
C THR A 8 3.10 -21.04 -22.89
N LYS A 9 2.89 -21.62 -21.71
CA LYS A 9 2.67 -20.87 -20.47
C LYS A 9 3.95 -20.08 -20.18
N GLU A 10 4.02 -18.85 -20.66
CA GLU A 10 5.09 -17.94 -20.31
C GLU A 10 5.11 -17.74 -18.79
N LYS A 11 6.29 -17.91 -18.20
CA LYS A 11 6.50 -17.71 -16.76
C LYS A 11 6.24 -16.23 -16.47
N PRO A 12 5.37 -15.88 -15.50
CA PRO A 12 5.08 -14.47 -15.22
C PRO A 12 6.36 -13.73 -14.87
N GLU A 13 6.59 -12.59 -15.54
CA GLU A 13 7.77 -11.74 -15.30
C GLU A 13 7.86 -11.37 -13.82
N ALA A 14 9.03 -11.60 -13.22
CA ALA A 14 9.29 -11.23 -11.84
C ALA A 14 9.11 -9.71 -11.66
N GLY A 15 8.46 -9.29 -10.57
CA GLY A 15 8.08 -7.88 -10.37
C GLY A 15 9.23 -6.88 -10.51
N ARG A 16 10.44 -7.25 -10.09
CA ARG A 16 11.65 -6.41 -10.27
C ARG A 16 12.02 -6.20 -11.74
N ALA A 17 11.95 -7.26 -12.55
CA ALA A 17 12.23 -7.18 -13.98
C ALA A 17 11.21 -6.28 -14.68
N ARG A 18 9.93 -6.38 -14.29
CA ARG A 18 8.87 -5.51 -14.78
C ARG A 18 9.13 -4.03 -14.46
N VAL A 19 9.51 -3.71 -13.21
CA VAL A 19 9.87 -2.33 -12.82
C VAL A 19 11.07 -1.82 -13.64
N ARG A 20 12.10 -2.65 -13.82
CA ARG A 20 13.27 -2.30 -14.64
C ARG A 20 12.88 -1.93 -16.07
N ARG A 21 12.05 -2.76 -16.70
CA ARG A 21 11.63 -2.62 -18.10
C ARG A 21 10.71 -1.41 -18.31
N LEU A 22 9.69 -1.26 -17.47
CA LEU A 22 8.61 -0.28 -17.70
C LEU A 22 8.88 1.10 -17.10
N LEU A 23 9.63 1.16 -15.98
CA LEU A 23 9.94 2.42 -15.31
C LEU A 23 11.39 2.82 -15.57
N ILE A 24 12.36 2.03 -15.10
CA ILE A 24 13.76 2.48 -15.06
C ILE A 24 14.34 2.70 -16.45
N ARG A 25 14.19 1.72 -17.34
CA ARG A 25 14.66 1.83 -18.73
C ARG A 25 14.01 3.02 -19.42
N ARG A 26 12.68 3.16 -19.31
CA ARG A 26 11.95 4.28 -19.93
C ARG A 26 12.46 5.65 -19.46
N LEU A 27 12.75 5.81 -18.16
CA LEU A 27 13.32 7.05 -17.61
C LEU A 27 14.76 7.32 -18.07
N ASN A 28 15.56 6.27 -18.27
CA ASN A 28 16.89 6.41 -18.86
C ASN A 28 16.83 6.75 -20.36
N ASP A 29 15.91 6.14 -21.10
CA ASP A 29 15.77 6.32 -22.55
C ASP A 29 15.35 7.76 -22.92
N VAL A 30 14.58 8.43 -22.06
CA VAL A 30 14.26 9.86 -22.23
C VAL A 30 15.39 10.80 -21.76
N GLY A 31 16.52 10.24 -21.30
CA GLY A 31 17.73 11.00 -21.00
C GLY A 31 17.81 11.57 -19.58
N LEU A 32 17.00 11.11 -18.61
CA LEU A 32 17.10 11.63 -17.25
C LEU A 32 18.49 11.34 -16.64
N GLN A 33 19.13 12.39 -16.16
CA GLN A 33 20.45 12.35 -15.57
C GLN A 33 20.40 12.10 -14.06
N LYS A 34 21.41 11.40 -13.54
CA LYS A 34 21.58 11.25 -12.08
C LYS A 34 21.63 12.62 -11.40
N ARG A 35 21.18 12.69 -10.15
CA ARG A 35 21.18 13.94 -9.37
C ARG A 35 22.60 14.50 -9.23
N HIS A 36 22.69 15.82 -9.16
CA HIS A 36 23.95 16.51 -8.94
C HIS A 36 24.61 16.04 -7.63
N GLY A 37 25.93 15.80 -7.67
CA GLY A 37 26.71 15.28 -6.55
C GLY A 37 26.49 13.79 -6.21
N MET A 38 25.59 13.09 -6.91
CA MET A 38 25.34 11.66 -6.67
C MET A 38 26.39 10.80 -7.38
N LYS A 39 27.01 9.87 -6.64
CA LYS A 39 27.90 8.84 -7.18
C LYS A 39 27.12 7.84 -8.05
N ALA A 40 27.79 7.23 -9.04
CA ALA A 40 27.16 6.29 -9.94
C ALA A 40 26.65 5.04 -9.19
N GLU A 41 27.43 4.55 -8.23
CA GLU A 41 27.09 3.40 -7.39
C GLU A 41 25.83 3.70 -6.55
N ALA A 42 25.80 4.86 -5.90
CA ALA A 42 24.64 5.28 -5.12
C ALA A 42 23.36 5.42 -5.99
N HIS A 43 23.52 5.81 -7.25
CA HIS A 43 22.41 5.87 -8.20
C HIS A 43 21.91 4.48 -8.56
N LEU A 44 22.82 3.54 -8.87
CA LEU A 44 22.47 2.13 -9.12
C LEU A 44 21.79 1.47 -7.91
N ASP A 45 22.28 1.74 -6.69
CA ASP A 45 21.65 1.25 -5.47
C ASP A 45 20.23 1.79 -5.29
N MET A 46 20.01 3.06 -5.62
CA MET A 46 18.68 3.66 -5.62
C MET A 46 17.75 2.97 -6.62
N LEU A 47 18.23 2.69 -7.84
CA LEU A 47 17.46 1.95 -8.84
C LEU A 47 17.09 0.54 -8.34
N GLY A 48 18.02 -0.18 -7.72
CA GLY A 48 17.76 -1.49 -7.12
C GLY A 48 16.72 -1.46 -5.99
N ARG A 49 16.75 -0.42 -5.15
CA ARG A 49 15.71 -0.20 -4.12
C ARG A 49 14.34 0.09 -4.74
N LEU A 50 14.28 0.89 -5.81
CA LEU A 50 13.03 1.14 -6.54
C LEU A 50 12.46 -0.14 -7.15
N GLU A 51 13.28 -0.97 -7.79
CA GLU A 51 12.85 -2.29 -8.30
C GLU A 51 12.21 -3.13 -7.19
N ALA A 52 12.85 -3.21 -6.02
CA ALA A 52 12.36 -4.01 -4.91
C ALA A 52 11.07 -3.45 -4.30
N LYS A 53 10.99 -2.12 -4.13
CA LYS A 53 9.85 -1.47 -3.47
C LYS A 53 8.62 -1.39 -4.36
N LEU A 54 8.79 -1.25 -5.67
CA LEU A 54 7.68 -1.10 -6.63
C LEU A 54 7.31 -2.42 -7.33
N ALA A 55 7.95 -3.54 -6.99
CA ALA A 55 7.72 -4.85 -7.61
C ALA A 55 6.25 -5.34 -7.55
N TYR A 56 5.46 -4.80 -6.63
CA TYR A 56 4.04 -5.12 -6.49
C TYR A 56 3.15 -4.44 -7.55
N MET A 57 3.66 -3.41 -8.24
CA MET A 57 2.87 -2.62 -9.17
C MET A 57 2.53 -3.39 -10.46
N SER A 58 1.33 -3.12 -10.98
CA SER A 58 0.87 -3.60 -12.28
C SER A 58 1.60 -2.88 -13.42
N GLU A 59 1.56 -3.47 -14.63
CA GLU A 59 2.17 -2.85 -15.81
C GLU A 59 1.58 -1.47 -16.11
N VAL A 60 0.25 -1.35 -16.03
CA VAL A 60 -0.48 -0.10 -16.30
C VAL A 60 -0.03 1.01 -15.36
N ASN A 61 0.05 0.70 -14.06
CA ASN A 61 0.45 1.69 -13.06
C ASN A 61 1.94 2.04 -13.13
N LEU A 62 2.81 1.11 -13.55
CA LEU A 62 4.22 1.41 -13.79
C LEU A 62 4.43 2.32 -15.00
N ASN A 63 3.67 2.12 -16.08
CA ASN A 63 3.70 3.01 -17.23
C ASN A 63 3.22 4.41 -16.85
N GLY A 64 2.07 4.52 -16.17
CA GLY A 64 1.57 5.80 -15.68
C GLY A 64 2.51 6.49 -14.69
N LEU A 65 3.22 5.73 -13.86
CA LEU A 65 4.25 6.25 -12.97
C LEU A 65 5.42 6.84 -13.76
N ALA A 66 5.87 6.18 -14.83
CA ALA A 66 6.93 6.71 -15.68
C ALA A 66 6.50 8.03 -16.35
N ASP A 67 5.29 8.10 -16.92
CA ASP A 67 4.74 9.33 -17.50
C ASP A 67 4.71 10.48 -16.50
N LEU A 68 4.24 10.20 -15.28
CA LEU A 68 4.16 11.19 -14.21
C LEU A 68 5.55 11.67 -13.77
N VAL A 69 6.54 10.76 -13.67
CA VAL A 69 7.92 11.13 -13.31
C VAL A 69 8.54 11.99 -14.41
N ILE A 70 8.35 11.66 -15.68
CA ILE A 70 8.85 12.45 -16.82
C ILE A 70 8.24 13.85 -16.78
N ALA A 71 6.92 13.95 -16.63
CA ALA A 71 6.21 15.23 -16.59
C ALA A 71 6.57 16.12 -15.37
N LYS A 72 7.11 15.53 -14.31
CA LYS A 72 7.51 16.23 -13.07
C LYS A 72 9.03 16.33 -12.89
N ALA A 73 9.82 15.82 -13.83
CA ALA A 73 11.27 15.92 -13.75
C ALA A 73 11.70 17.38 -13.95
N GLU A 74 12.56 17.86 -13.06
CA GLU A 74 13.13 19.20 -13.14
C GLU A 74 14.58 19.11 -13.59
N ASN A 75 14.98 19.99 -14.51
CA ASN A 75 16.35 20.08 -15.03
C ASN A 75 16.87 18.74 -15.58
N GLU A 76 16.00 17.95 -16.22
CA GLU A 76 16.34 16.65 -16.81
C GLU A 76 16.95 15.65 -15.80
N ARG A 77 16.65 15.81 -14.50
CA ARG A 77 17.23 14.97 -13.44
C ARG A 77 16.23 13.97 -12.89
N TRP A 78 16.76 12.82 -12.51
CA TRP A 78 16.04 11.85 -11.67
C TRP A 78 15.54 12.51 -10.39
N PRO A 79 14.23 12.40 -10.07
CA PRO A 79 13.71 12.83 -8.77
C PRO A 79 14.32 12.02 -7.62
N LYS A 80 14.08 12.49 -6.39
CA LYS A 80 14.45 11.71 -5.19
C LYS A 80 13.66 10.40 -5.15
N GLU A 81 14.27 9.34 -4.62
CA GLU A 81 13.62 8.04 -4.41
C GLU A 81 12.26 8.19 -3.73
N VAL A 82 12.19 8.99 -2.66
CA VAL A 82 10.95 9.26 -1.91
C VAL A 82 9.84 9.85 -2.78
N THR A 83 10.17 10.74 -3.72
CA THR A 83 9.18 11.37 -4.61
C THR A 83 8.59 10.35 -5.57
N ILE A 84 9.42 9.47 -6.14
CA ILE A 84 8.98 8.39 -7.04
C ILE A 84 8.07 7.41 -6.27
N LEU A 85 8.47 7.03 -5.05
CA LEU A 85 7.66 6.15 -4.19
C LEU A 85 6.31 6.79 -3.81
N GLN A 86 6.28 8.09 -3.52
CA GLN A 86 5.02 8.81 -3.25
C GLN A 86 4.08 8.79 -4.45
N PHE A 87 4.59 9.01 -5.66
CA PHE A 87 3.79 8.89 -6.89
C PHE A 87 3.29 7.46 -7.09
N GLY A 88 4.16 6.46 -6.89
CA GLY A 88 3.80 5.05 -6.96
C GLY A 88 2.66 4.70 -6.01
N ASN A 89 2.75 5.12 -4.74
CA ASN A 89 1.72 4.87 -3.73
C ASN A 89 0.37 5.53 -4.06
N ARG A 90 0.36 6.69 -4.74
CA ARG A 90 -0.87 7.34 -5.19
C ARG A 90 -1.54 6.61 -6.35
N LEU A 91 -0.75 5.99 -7.24
CA LEU A 91 -1.26 5.22 -8.38
C LEU A 91 -1.69 3.80 -7.99
N GLN A 92 -0.91 3.16 -7.12
CA GLN A 92 -1.20 1.84 -6.61
C GLN A 92 -0.67 1.68 -5.19
N LEU A 93 -1.58 1.41 -4.27
CA LEU A 93 -1.19 1.14 -2.90
C LEU A 93 -0.37 -0.15 -2.82
N PRO A 94 0.74 -0.15 -2.05
CA PRO A 94 1.46 -1.38 -1.77
C PRO A 94 0.52 -2.37 -1.05
N PRO A 95 0.65 -3.68 -1.31
CA PRO A 95 0.01 -4.69 -0.49
C PRO A 95 0.37 -4.43 0.98
N PRO A 96 -0.58 -4.57 1.92
CA PRO A 96 -0.32 -4.33 3.33
C PRO A 96 0.85 -5.23 3.78
N ARG A 97 2.01 -4.62 3.98
CA ARG A 97 3.10 -5.20 4.77
C ARG A 97 2.85 -4.77 6.22
N ARG A 98 3.38 -5.51 7.21
CA ARG A 98 3.51 -4.95 8.56
C ARG A 98 4.36 -3.70 8.43
N VAL A 99 3.73 -2.53 8.50
CA VAL A 99 4.42 -1.24 8.40
C VAL A 99 4.76 -0.87 9.83
N ASP A 100 6.05 -0.82 10.18
CA ASP A 100 6.51 -0.42 11.53
C ASP A 100 5.92 0.93 11.95
N TYR A 101 5.69 1.82 10.98
CA TYR A 101 4.98 3.07 11.17
C TYR A 101 3.54 2.88 11.66
N ALA A 102 2.76 1.98 11.03
CA ALA A 102 1.39 1.72 11.45
C ALA A 102 1.35 1.15 12.88
N VAL A 103 2.27 0.22 13.19
CA VAL A 103 2.42 -0.30 14.56
C VAL A 103 2.76 0.83 15.54
N SER A 104 3.71 1.70 15.20
CA SER A 104 4.08 2.86 16.02
C SER A 104 2.92 3.84 16.25
N VAL A 105 2.12 4.13 15.21
CA VAL A 105 0.91 4.97 15.32
C VAL A 105 -0.09 4.35 16.28
N MET A 106 -0.36 3.06 16.16
CA MET A 106 -1.28 2.37 17.07
C MET A 106 -0.79 2.42 18.52
N ARG A 107 0.52 2.24 18.75
CA ARG A 107 1.10 2.33 20.11
C ARG A 107 1.15 3.74 20.70
N SER A 108 0.96 4.77 19.87
CA SER A 108 1.02 6.18 20.29
C SER A 108 -0.22 6.64 21.08
N ALA A 109 -0.16 7.87 21.61
CA ALA A 109 -1.32 8.51 22.23
C ALA A 109 -2.54 8.59 21.29
N MET A 110 -2.30 8.78 19.99
CA MET A 110 -3.35 8.82 18.97
C MET A 110 -4.05 7.45 18.84
N GLY A 111 -3.30 6.35 18.83
CA GLY A 111 -3.90 5.01 18.79
C GLY A 111 -4.70 4.67 20.03
N LYS A 112 -4.25 5.11 21.22
CA LYS A 112 -5.04 5.00 22.47
C LYS A 112 -6.35 5.80 22.40
N GLN A 113 -6.31 7.02 21.86
CA GLN A 113 -7.52 7.82 21.62
C GLN A 113 -8.46 7.17 20.59
N ALA A 114 -7.91 6.54 19.55
CA ALA A 114 -8.70 5.83 18.55
C ALA A 114 -9.37 4.56 19.11
N LEU A 115 -8.70 3.86 20.02
CA LEU A 115 -9.28 2.74 20.74
C LEU A 115 -10.45 3.22 21.62
N ALA A 116 -10.23 4.25 22.45
CA ALA A 116 -11.26 4.82 23.30
C ALA A 116 -12.46 5.39 22.50
N GLY A 117 -12.20 5.95 21.32
CA GLY A 117 -13.22 6.51 20.43
C GLY A 117 -13.84 5.50 19.44
N GLY A 118 -13.41 4.24 19.43
CA GLY A 118 -13.99 3.21 18.56
C GLY A 118 -13.69 3.36 17.06
N TYR A 119 -12.56 3.95 16.66
CA TYR A 119 -12.14 4.11 15.26
C TYR A 119 -10.73 3.58 14.97
N HIS A 120 -10.23 2.68 15.82
CA HIS A 120 -8.88 2.12 15.76
C HIS A 120 -8.62 1.25 14.52
N VAL A 121 -9.64 0.52 14.03
CA VAL A 121 -9.54 -0.28 12.78
C VAL A 121 -9.30 0.63 11.58
N GLU A 122 -10.06 1.74 11.51
CA GLU A 122 -9.96 2.74 10.45
C GLU A 122 -8.62 3.47 10.49
N LEU A 123 -8.12 3.77 11.70
CA LEU A 123 -6.80 4.34 11.90
C LEU A 123 -5.70 3.40 11.41
N LEU A 124 -5.75 2.11 11.76
CA LEU A 124 -4.76 1.12 11.31
C LEU A 124 -4.77 0.98 9.78
N ASP A 125 -5.95 0.90 9.18
CA ASP A 125 -6.12 0.82 7.72
C ASP A 125 -5.49 2.04 7.02
N ILE A 126 -5.75 3.25 7.52
CA ILE A 126 -5.21 4.49 6.92
C ILE A 126 -3.70 4.64 7.17
N ALA A 127 -3.22 4.30 8.38
CA ALA A 127 -1.80 4.37 8.72
C ALA A 127 -0.96 3.42 7.83
N ARG A 128 -1.52 2.27 7.43
CA ARG A 128 -0.91 1.36 6.45
C ARG A 128 -0.88 1.92 5.03
N ARG A 129 -1.85 2.75 4.67
CA ARG A 129 -2.06 3.21 3.30
C ARG A 129 -1.33 4.51 2.95
N TRP A 130 -1.33 5.51 3.83
CA TRP A 130 -0.96 6.88 3.45
C TRP A 130 0.34 7.39 4.09
N GLY A 131 0.77 6.81 5.22
CA GLY A 131 1.83 7.40 6.05
C GLY A 131 1.47 8.83 6.52
N PRO A 132 2.39 9.48 7.24
CA PRO A 132 2.14 10.44 8.35
C PRO A 132 0.82 10.38 9.15
N PRO A 133 0.76 10.99 10.34
CA PRO A 133 -0.40 10.87 11.22
C PRO A 133 -1.57 11.72 10.70
N PRO A 134 -2.81 11.22 10.76
CA PRO A 134 -3.98 11.95 10.28
C PRO A 134 -4.15 13.31 10.96
N SER A 135 -4.51 14.33 10.17
CA SER A 135 -4.99 15.62 10.63
C SER A 135 -6.32 15.50 11.39
N LYS A 136 -6.72 16.56 12.11
CA LYS A 136 -8.02 16.59 12.84
C LYS A 136 -9.22 16.32 11.93
N TYR A 137 -9.18 16.86 10.70
CA TYR A 137 -10.23 16.61 9.72
C TYR A 137 -10.27 15.13 9.33
N GLU A 138 -9.13 14.53 9.03
CA GLU A 138 -9.05 13.10 8.71
C GLU A 138 -9.56 12.24 9.86
N ILE A 139 -9.22 12.56 11.13
CA ILE A 139 -9.76 11.86 12.31
C ILE A 139 -11.29 11.89 12.34
N SER A 140 -11.93 13.04 12.06
CA SER A 140 -13.40 13.11 12.00
C SER A 140 -13.99 12.20 10.91
N GLN A 141 -13.32 12.09 9.76
CA GLN A 141 -13.72 11.18 8.69
C GLN A 141 -13.55 9.71 9.12
N LEU A 142 -12.50 9.37 9.87
CA LEU A 142 -12.32 8.02 10.43
C LEU A 142 -13.45 7.65 11.40
N GLN A 143 -13.89 8.59 12.23
CA GLN A 143 -15.00 8.37 13.17
C GLN A 143 -16.32 8.14 12.44
N VAL A 144 -16.62 8.91 11.39
CA VAL A 144 -17.81 8.68 10.57
C VAL A 144 -17.73 7.30 9.92
N ARG A 145 -16.58 6.97 9.34
CA ARG A 145 -16.34 5.68 8.69
C ARG A 145 -16.46 4.50 9.65
N SER A 146 -16.03 4.65 10.91
CA SER A 146 -16.14 3.57 11.89
C SER A 146 -17.60 3.25 12.21
N ILE A 147 -18.46 4.27 12.32
CA ILE A 147 -19.91 4.07 12.50
C ILE A 147 -20.51 3.32 11.31
N GLU A 148 -20.13 3.66 10.08
CA GLU A 148 -20.58 2.95 8.88
C GLU A 148 -20.09 1.50 8.84
N ASN A 149 -18.82 1.26 9.19
CA ASN A 149 -18.24 -0.07 9.23
C ASN A 149 -18.88 -0.94 10.31
N VAL A 150 -19.18 -0.41 11.49
CA VAL A 150 -19.92 -1.12 12.55
C VAL A 150 -21.32 -1.52 12.05
N ARG A 151 -22.05 -0.58 11.44
CA ARG A 151 -23.36 -0.89 10.85
C ARG A 151 -23.28 -1.96 9.76
N LYS A 152 -22.25 -1.89 8.91
CA LYS A 152 -22.01 -2.90 7.87
C LYS A 152 -21.65 -4.26 8.47
N HIS A 153 -20.83 -4.27 9.51
CA HIS A 153 -20.50 -5.48 10.27
C HIS A 153 -21.77 -6.17 10.78
N ASP A 154 -22.65 -5.44 11.45
CA ASP A 154 -23.86 -6.01 12.02
C ASP A 154 -24.81 -6.55 10.93
N GLN A 155 -24.94 -5.83 9.82
CA GLN A 155 -25.73 -6.27 8.67
C GLN A 155 -25.16 -7.54 8.03
N VAL A 156 -23.85 -7.58 7.80
CA VAL A 156 -23.17 -8.72 7.17
C VAL A 156 -23.22 -9.93 8.10
N MET A 157 -23.01 -9.76 9.40
CA MET A 157 -23.16 -10.82 10.39
C MET A 157 -24.58 -11.38 10.43
N ALA A 158 -25.60 -10.52 10.43
CA ALA A 158 -27.00 -10.95 10.38
C ALA A 158 -27.35 -11.72 9.09
N ARG A 159 -26.75 -11.35 7.94
CA ARG A 159 -26.89 -12.11 6.68
C ARG A 159 -26.14 -13.43 6.74
N ALA A 160 -24.94 -13.45 7.29
CA ALA A 160 -24.11 -14.65 7.41
C ALA A 160 -24.79 -15.72 8.29
N GLN A 161 -25.39 -15.33 9.42
CA GLN A 161 -26.18 -16.23 10.27
C GLN A 161 -27.36 -16.89 9.54
N LYS A 162 -27.91 -16.22 8.52
CA LYS A 162 -29.00 -16.73 7.68
C LYS A 162 -28.51 -17.45 6.43
N ASN A 163 -27.19 -17.64 6.26
CA ASN A 163 -26.55 -18.14 5.05
C ASN A 163 -26.88 -17.31 3.78
N LEU A 164 -27.12 -16.00 3.95
CA LEU A 164 -27.44 -15.06 2.88
C LEU A 164 -26.29 -14.07 2.56
N ALA A 165 -25.15 -14.21 3.22
CA ALA A 165 -23.99 -13.35 2.94
C ALA A 165 -23.39 -13.70 1.57
N SER A 166 -23.20 -12.68 0.75
CA SER A 166 -22.49 -12.83 -0.53
C SER A 166 -21.01 -13.14 -0.32
N ARG A 167 -20.31 -13.55 -1.37
CA ARG A 167 -18.85 -13.73 -1.34
C ARG A 167 -18.14 -12.42 -0.95
N ASP A 168 -18.62 -11.29 -1.43
CA ASP A 168 -18.04 -9.97 -1.13
C ASP A 168 -18.30 -9.58 0.33
N ASP A 169 -19.47 -9.90 0.87
CA ASP A 169 -19.80 -9.72 2.29
C ASP A 169 -18.85 -10.55 3.17
N GLN A 170 -18.65 -11.83 2.83
CA GLN A 170 -17.73 -12.72 3.55
C GLN A 170 -16.28 -12.23 3.48
N GLN A 171 -15.82 -11.79 2.32
CA GLN A 171 -14.46 -11.29 2.13
C GLN A 171 -14.25 -9.97 2.90
N TRP A 172 -15.24 -9.07 2.87
CA TRP A 172 -15.19 -7.84 3.64
C TRP A 172 -15.20 -8.11 5.16
N LEU A 173 -16.03 -9.05 5.63
CA LEU A 173 -16.09 -9.41 7.05
C LEU A 173 -14.76 -10.01 7.54
N ALA A 174 -14.19 -10.94 6.78
CA ALA A 174 -12.88 -11.52 7.10
C ALA A 174 -11.78 -10.47 7.17
N TRP A 175 -11.79 -9.51 6.23
CA TRP A 175 -10.87 -8.37 6.27
C TRP A 175 -11.05 -7.50 7.52
N TYR A 176 -12.30 -7.14 7.84
CA TYR A 176 -12.60 -6.26 8.97
C TYR A 176 -12.23 -6.91 10.32
N LEU A 177 -12.59 -8.17 10.51
CA LEU A 177 -12.24 -8.92 11.73
C LEU A 177 -10.73 -9.13 11.85
N GLY A 178 -10.04 -9.46 10.76
CA GLY A 178 -8.58 -9.60 10.77
C GLY A 178 -7.85 -8.29 11.14
N LEU A 179 -8.34 -7.14 10.67
CA LEU A 179 -7.80 -5.85 11.10
C LEU A 179 -8.09 -5.56 12.58
N LYS A 180 -9.27 -5.93 13.07
CA LYS A 180 -9.64 -5.75 14.48
C LYS A 180 -8.76 -6.58 15.40
N GLU A 181 -8.59 -7.87 15.11
CA GLU A 181 -7.68 -8.76 15.86
C GLU A 181 -6.24 -8.22 15.85
N GLU A 182 -5.78 -7.71 14.72
CA GLU A 182 -4.44 -7.13 14.63
C GLU A 182 -4.30 -5.86 15.46
N CYS A 183 -5.30 -4.97 15.44
CA CYS A 183 -5.33 -3.81 16.33
C CYS A 183 -5.22 -4.24 17.79
N GLU A 184 -6.02 -5.22 18.20
CA GLU A 184 -6.02 -5.73 19.58
C GLU A 184 -4.66 -6.33 19.96
N ALA A 185 -4.03 -7.10 19.07
CA ALA A 185 -2.70 -7.67 19.28
C ALA A 185 -1.59 -6.60 19.40
N ILE A 186 -1.58 -5.59 18.51
CA ILE A 186 -0.59 -4.50 18.56
C ILE A 186 -0.70 -3.72 19.87
N MET A 187 -1.94 -3.52 20.35
CA MET A 187 -2.23 -2.74 21.55
C MET A 187 -2.00 -3.54 22.84
N SER A 188 -2.25 -4.86 22.86
CA SER A 188 -1.96 -5.72 24.01
C SER A 188 -0.45 -5.87 24.24
N GLU A 189 0.34 -6.08 23.19
CA GLU A 189 1.80 -6.13 23.25
C GLU A 189 2.41 -4.84 23.81
N ALA A 190 1.78 -3.68 23.55
CA ALA A 190 2.23 -2.39 24.06
C ALA A 190 1.91 -2.17 25.55
N THR A 191 0.96 -2.93 26.09
CA THR A 191 0.49 -2.80 27.47
C THR A 191 1.18 -3.80 28.40
N GLY A 192 2.01 -4.71 27.88
CA GLY A 192 2.81 -5.64 28.68
C GLY A 192 1.97 -6.67 29.44
N VAL A 193 0.76 -6.98 28.98
CA VAL A 193 -0.03 -8.08 29.53
C VAL A 193 0.31 -9.32 28.71
N ALA A 194 1.27 -10.10 29.20
CA ALA A 194 1.43 -11.48 28.80
C ALA A 194 0.17 -12.24 29.24
N SER A 195 -0.59 -12.77 28.28
CA SER A 195 -1.55 -13.84 28.55
C SER A 195 -0.83 -15.13 28.87
#